data_AF-A0A7X9JGG9-F1
#
_entry.id   AF-A0A7X9JGG9-F1
#
_cell.length_a   1.000
_cell.length_b   1.000
_cell.length_c   1.000
_cell.angle_alpha   90.00
_cell.angle_beta   90.00
_cell.angle_gamma   90.00
#
_symmetry.space_group_name_H-M   'P 1'
#
loop_
_entity.id
_entity.type
_entity.pdbx_description
1 polymer ?
#
loop_
_entity_poly.entity_id
_entity_poly.type
_entity_poly.pdbx_seq_one_letter_code
_entity_poly.pdbx_strand_id
1 'polypeptide(L)'
;MAKQTTDNLSPLYTYQEGMEWNPVEKVIMERRSIRNFKKEPVPDNLIRRVLEAGRFAPTAGNAQPWKFIVVKDPVLISEMERATIQLSKLLMWFV
;
A
#
# COMPACT_ATOMS: atom_id res chain seq x y z
N MET A 1 12.89 -39.64 -4.34
CA MET A 1 12.38 -38.42 -3.68
C MET A 1 13.15 -37.25 -4.26
N ALA A 2 12.48 -36.39 -5.03
CA ALA A 2 13.12 -35.32 -5.78
C ALA A 2 13.81 -34.34 -4.83
N LYS A 3 15.09 -34.05 -5.07
CA LYS A 3 15.83 -32.99 -4.38
C LYS A 3 15.07 -31.67 -4.56
N GLN A 4 14.75 -31.01 -3.46
CA GLN A 4 14.09 -29.71 -3.42
C GLN A 4 14.87 -28.70 -4.28
N THR A 5 14.26 -28.24 -5.36
CA THR A 5 14.78 -27.19 -6.26
C THR A 5 14.64 -25.80 -5.60
N THR A 6 15.10 -25.64 -4.35
CA THR A 6 14.95 -24.41 -3.57
C THR A 6 16.16 -23.48 -3.67
N ASP A 7 17.30 -23.96 -4.18
CA ASP A 7 18.58 -23.25 -4.12
C ASP A 7 18.63 -21.95 -4.96
N ASN A 8 17.64 -21.69 -5.82
CA ASN A 8 17.56 -20.51 -6.69
C ASN A 8 16.29 -19.66 -6.53
N LEU A 9 15.46 -19.93 -5.52
CA LEU A 9 14.24 -19.14 -5.28
C LEU A 9 14.51 -18.04 -4.25
N SER A 10 13.89 -16.87 -4.45
CA SER A 10 13.98 -15.78 -3.46
C SER A 10 13.43 -16.27 -2.11
N PRO A 11 14.05 -15.88 -0.99
CA PRO A 11 13.64 -16.32 0.35
C PRO A 11 12.18 -15.96 0.68
N LEU A 12 11.59 -15.00 -0.04
CA LEU A 12 10.18 -14.59 0.08
C LEU A 12 9.19 -15.65 -0.40
N TYR A 13 9.60 -16.58 -1.26
CA TYR A 13 8.74 -17.64 -1.82
C TYR A 13 9.02 -19.01 -1.19
N THR A 14 9.83 -19.06 -0.14
CA THR A 14 10.15 -20.32 0.54
C THR A 14 8.94 -20.78 1.32
N TYR A 15 8.43 -21.96 0.98
CA TYR A 15 7.42 -22.67 1.76
C TYR A 15 8.08 -23.80 2.52
N GLN A 16 7.72 -23.96 3.79
CA GLN A 16 8.08 -25.12 4.60
C GLN A 16 6.79 -25.79 5.08
N GLU A 17 6.75 -27.12 5.03
CA GLU A 17 5.61 -27.88 5.52
C GLU A 17 5.36 -27.57 7.00
N GLY A 18 4.15 -27.14 7.34
CA GLY A 18 3.79 -26.67 8.69
C GLY A 18 4.05 -25.18 8.98
N MET A 19 4.58 -24.41 8.03
CA MET A 19 4.66 -22.94 8.14
C MET A 19 3.25 -22.32 8.08
N GLU A 20 2.95 -21.41 9.01
CA GLU A 20 1.65 -20.71 9.06
C GLU A 20 1.46 -19.79 7.84
N TRP A 21 2.31 -18.77 7.69
CA TRP A 21 2.36 -17.87 6.53
C TRP A 21 3.80 -17.57 6.13
N ASN A 22 4.08 -17.53 4.83
CA ASN A 22 5.33 -16.98 4.31
C ASN A 22 5.36 -15.44 4.44
N PRO A 23 6.52 -14.78 4.23
CA PRO A 23 6.62 -13.32 4.41
C PRO A 23 5.63 -12.51 3.57
N VAL A 24 5.32 -12.94 2.34
CA VAL A 24 4.37 -12.24 1.45
C VAL A 24 2.94 -12.38 1.97
N GLU A 25 2.53 -13.61 2.30
CA GLU A 25 1.22 -13.91 2.89
C GLU A 25 1.01 -13.14 4.18
N LYS A 26 2.01 -13.13 5.06
CA LYS A 26 1.96 -12.42 6.33
C LYS A 26 1.70 -10.92 6.12
N VAL A 27 2.43 -10.26 5.21
CA VAL A 27 2.20 -8.84 4.89
C VAL A 27 0.77 -8.60 4.38
N ILE A 28 0.24 -9.48 3.53
CA ILE A 28 -1.11 -9.34 2.98
C ILE A 28 -2.18 -9.53 4.07
N MET A 29 -2.05 -10.58 4.88
CA MET A 29 -3.07 -11.00 5.84
C MET A 29 -3.06 -10.16 7.13
N GLU A 30 -1.91 -9.67 7.57
CA GLU A 30 -1.78 -8.84 8.77
C GLU A 30 -2.07 -7.35 8.52
N ARG A 31 -2.04 -6.88 7.27
CA ARG A 31 -2.29 -5.47 6.93
C ARG A 31 -3.66 -5.01 7.49
N ARG A 32 -3.69 -3.83 8.10
CA ARG A 32 -4.90 -3.15 8.58
C ARG A 32 -5.03 -1.75 7.99
N SER A 33 -6.24 -1.23 7.96
CA SER A 33 -6.50 0.17 7.57
C SER A 33 -6.28 1.08 8.78
N ILE A 34 -5.12 1.73 8.83
CA ILE A 34 -4.73 2.65 9.91
C ILE A 34 -5.33 4.04 9.66
N ARG A 35 -5.84 4.68 10.71
CA ARG A 35 -6.46 6.02 10.67
C ARG A 35 -5.87 7.02 11.65
N ASN A 36 -4.90 6.60 12.46
CA ASN A 36 -4.18 7.47 13.38
C ASN A 36 -2.68 7.32 13.09
N PHE A 37 -2.06 8.38 12.59
CA PHE A 37 -0.66 8.40 12.15
C PHE A 37 0.16 9.33 13.03
N LYS A 38 1.46 9.07 13.11
CA LYS A 38 2.38 10.00 13.77
C LYS A 38 2.55 11.26 12.92
N LYS A 39 3.04 12.35 13.54
CA LYS A 39 3.27 13.63 12.84
C LYS A 39 4.55 13.65 12.02
N GLU A 40 5.41 12.65 12.18
CA GLU A 40 6.67 12.60 11.44
C GLU A 40 6.43 12.36 9.94
N PRO A 41 7.03 13.17 9.06
CA PRO A 41 6.90 12.97 7.62
C PRO A 41 7.63 11.70 7.19
N VAL A 42 7.07 11.02 6.19
CA VAL A 42 7.72 9.85 5.57
C VAL A 42 8.89 10.32 4.70
N PRO A 43 10.09 9.72 4.82
CA PRO A 43 11.21 10.00 3.93
C PRO A 43 10.87 9.79 2.45
N ASP A 44 11.33 10.70 1.58
CA ASP A 44 10.99 10.69 0.15
C ASP A 44 11.43 9.41 -0.57
N ASN A 45 12.54 8.79 -0.16
CA ASN A 45 13.01 7.53 -0.74
C ASN A 45 12.01 6.38 -0.48
N LEU A 46 11.38 6.34 0.70
CA LEU A 46 10.39 5.32 1.02
C LEU A 46 9.10 5.54 0.23
N ILE A 47 8.67 6.81 0.08
CA ILE A 47 7.52 7.16 -0.76
C ILE A 47 7.76 6.66 -2.19
N ARG A 48 8.92 6.95 -2.78
CA ARG A 48 9.27 6.50 -4.14
C ARG A 48 9.25 4.97 -4.27
N ARG A 49 9.78 4.24 -3.28
CA ARG A 49 9.77 2.77 -3.30
C ARG A 49 8.36 2.19 -3.33
N VAL A 50 7.43 2.76 -2.54
CA VAL A 50 6.03 2.31 -2.51
C VAL A 50 5.33 2.63 -3.83
N LEU A 51 5.54 3.83 -4.38
CA LEU A 51 4.97 4.21 -5.67
C LEU A 51 5.48 3.34 -6.81
N GLU A 52 6.78 3.01 -6.83
CA GLU A 52 7.34 2.09 -7.82
C GLU A 52 6.72 0.69 -7.67
N ALA A 53 6.62 0.15 -6.46
CA ALA A 53 5.98 -1.15 -6.24
C ALA A 53 4.53 -1.17 -6.74
N GLY A 54 3.77 -0.09 -6.51
CA GLY A 54 2.41 0.06 -7.04
C GLY A 54 2.36 0.18 -8.57
N ARG A 55 3.30 0.92 -9.18
CA ARG A 55 3.40 1.10 -10.64
C ARG A 55 3.61 -0.22 -11.38
N PHE A 56 4.28 -1.19 -10.76
CA PHE A 56 4.51 -2.53 -11.31
C PHE A 56 3.26 -3.44 -11.33
N ALA A 57 2.11 -3.00 -10.80
CA ALA A 57 0.86 -3.73 -10.95
C ALA A 57 0.51 -3.94 -12.44
N PRO A 58 -0.04 -5.09 -12.83
CA PRO A 58 -0.41 -5.35 -14.22
C PRO A 58 -1.59 -4.47 -14.67
N THR A 59 -1.61 -4.10 -15.95
CA THR A 59 -2.71 -3.34 -16.58
C THR A 59 -3.06 -3.92 -17.94
N ALA A 60 -4.29 -3.66 -18.38
CA ALA A 60 -4.72 -3.96 -19.74
C ALA A 60 -3.75 -3.31 -20.75
N GLY A 61 -3.13 -4.12 -21.61
CA GLY A 61 -2.17 -3.65 -22.60
C GLY A 61 -0.93 -2.96 -22.04
N ASN A 62 -0.60 -3.15 -20.74
CA ASN A 62 0.46 -2.42 -20.04
C ASN A 62 0.32 -0.89 -20.12
N ALA A 63 -0.90 -0.37 -20.22
CA ALA A 63 -1.17 1.06 -20.38
C ALA A 63 -0.70 1.91 -19.19
N GLN A 64 -0.52 1.31 -18.01
CA GLN A 64 -0.08 1.99 -16.78
C GLN A 64 -0.82 3.33 -16.55
N PRO A 65 -2.18 3.35 -16.54
CA PRO A 65 -2.96 4.60 -16.61
C PRO A 65 -3.05 5.33 -15.26
N TRP A 66 -2.06 5.16 -14.40
CA TRP A 66 -2.00 5.75 -13.07
C TRP A 66 -1.23 7.06 -13.08
N LYS A 67 -1.71 8.02 -12.28
CA LYS A 67 -0.97 9.22 -11.90
C LYS A 67 -0.95 9.30 -10.39
N PHE A 68 0.23 9.55 -9.82
CA PHE A 68 0.41 9.70 -8.39
C PHE A 68 0.74 11.16 -8.07
N ILE A 69 -0.02 11.75 -7.16
CA ILE A 69 0.25 13.09 -6.61
C ILE A 69 0.60 12.88 -5.13
N VAL A 70 1.81 13.28 -4.75
CA VAL A 70 2.27 13.22 -3.36
C VAL A 70 2.03 14.58 -2.72
N VAL A 71 1.07 14.65 -1.81
CA VAL A 71 0.78 15.85 -1.03
C VAL A 71 1.51 15.75 0.31
N LYS A 72 2.45 16.67 0.57
CA LYS A 72 3.20 16.74 1.85
C LYS A 72 2.92 18.01 2.65
N ASP A 73 2.28 19.00 2.04
CA ASP A 73 1.99 20.28 2.70
C ASP A 73 0.89 20.08 3.75
N PRO A 74 1.19 20.29 5.05
CA PRO A 74 0.21 20.13 6.11
C PRO A 74 -0.97 21.12 6.00
N VAL A 75 -0.76 22.30 5.41
CA VAL A 75 -1.83 23.28 5.22
C VAL A 75 -2.83 22.76 4.19
N LEU A 76 -2.34 22.34 3.03
CA LEU A 76 -3.16 21.75 1.98
C LEU A 76 -3.90 20.49 2.44
N ILE A 77 -3.24 19.60 3.20
CA ILE A 77 -3.88 18.41 3.77
C ILE A 77 -5.04 18.81 4.70
N SER A 78 -4.84 19.83 5.54
CA SER A 78 -5.87 20.32 6.45
C SER A 78 -7.05 20.96 5.73
N GLU A 79 -6.79 21.64 4.60
CA GLU A 79 -7.85 22.17 3.72
C GLU A 79 -8.67 21.05 3.07
N MET A 80 -8.00 20.01 2.54
CA MET A 80 -8.65 18.83 1.96
C MET A 80 -9.52 18.07 2.98
N GLU A 81 -9.02 17.93 4.22
CA GLU A 81 -9.78 17.33 5.32
C GLU A 81 -11.08 18.11 5.59
N ARG A 82 -10.98 19.44 5.77
CA ARG A 82 -12.15 20.30 6.02
C ARG A 82 -13.19 20.17 4.90
N ALA A 83 -12.75 20.24 3.64
CA ALA A 83 -13.63 20.12 2.48
C ALA A 83 -14.35 18.76 2.44
N THR A 84 -13.63 17.68 2.75
CA THR A 84 -14.18 16.32 2.78
C THR A 84 -15.23 16.16 3.89
N ILE A 85 -14.98 16.70 5.09
CA ILE A 85 -15.93 16.67 6.21
C ILE A 85 -17.19 17.46 5.87
N GLN A 86 -17.04 18.64 5.25
CA GLN A 86 -18.18 19.48 4.89
C GLN A 86 -19.09 18.80 3.86
N LEU A 87 -18.51 18.17 2.83
CA LEU A 87 -19.25 17.39 1.85
C LEU A 87 -19.97 16.19 2.50
N SER A 88 -19.27 15.45 3.37
CA SER A 88 -19.85 14.31 4.06
C SER A 88 -21.06 14.70 4.92
N LYS A 89 -20.97 15.81 5.67
CA LYS A 89 -22.10 16.33 6.46
C LYS A 89 -23.29 16.74 5.60
N LEU A 90 -23.04 17.34 4.43
CA LEU A 90 -24.08 17.70 3.48
C LEU A 90 -24.80 16.45 2.94
N LEU A 91 -24.05 15.41 2.59
CA LEU A 91 -24.61 14.15 2.07
C LEU A 91 -25.36 13.35 3.14
N MET A 92 -24.83 13.31 4.37
CA MET A 92 -25.48 12.63 5.51
C MET A 92 -26.78 13.32 5.97
N TRP A 93 -27.05 14.58 5.59
CA TRP A 93 -28.34 15.19 5.87
C TRP A 93 -29.47 14.50 5.08
N PHE A 94 -29.17 14.02 3.87
CA PHE A 94 -30.16 13.43 2.96
C PHE A 94 -30.33 11.91 3.13
N VAL A 95 -29.67 11.30 4.12
CA VAL A 95 -29.79 9.87 4.49
C VAL A 95 -30.29 9.79 5.93
#